data_AF-A0A960R5V1-F1
#
_entry.id   AF-A0A960R5V1-F1
#
_cell.length_a   1.000
_cell.length_b   1.000
_cell.length_c   1.000
_cell.angle_alpha   90.00
_cell.angle_beta   90.00
_cell.angle_gamma   90.00
#
_symmetry.space_group_name_H-M   'P 1'
#
loop_
_entity.id
_entity.type
_entity.pdbx_description
1 polymer ?
#
loop_
_entity_poly.entity_id
_entity_poly.type
_entity_poly.pdbx_seq_one_letter_code
_entity_poly.pdbx_strand_id
1 'polypeptide(L)'
;QDRLVLIDHDTYALPESYEIARLAAGAAVQATEAVLNQHAKNGLVVVRPPGHHATINRAMGFCLLNNIAVAARVAQRVHQVERILIVDFDVHHGNGTQDIFYNDPGVYFISTHQSPFYPGTGYIDQTGIGAGDGYTLNIPMPGGQGDENYAAVFDEIIYPAAKRYQPELIMVSA
;
A
#
# COMPACT_ATOMS: atom_id res chain seq x y z
N GLN A 1 -24.32 12.07 -19.05
CA GLN A 1 -23.43 13.25 -19.13
C GLN A 1 -22.04 12.66 -18.99
N ASP A 2 -21.46 12.26 -20.11
CA ASP A 2 -20.34 11.31 -20.14
C ASP A 2 -19.03 12.08 -20.18
N ARG A 3 -18.82 12.91 -19.16
CA ARG A 3 -17.69 13.83 -19.15
C ARG A 3 -16.61 13.33 -18.22
N LEU A 4 -15.46 13.04 -18.81
CA LEU A 4 -14.17 12.89 -18.16
C LEU A 4 -13.94 14.07 -17.19
N VAL A 5 -13.62 13.76 -15.94
CA VAL A 5 -13.18 14.72 -14.93
C VAL A 5 -11.70 14.46 -14.66
N LEU A 6 -10.86 15.47 -14.87
CA LEU A 6 -9.48 15.45 -14.42
C LEU A 6 -9.45 15.83 -12.94
N ILE A 7 -8.95 14.93 -12.10
CA ILE A 7 -8.76 15.14 -10.67
C ILE A 7 -7.43 15.88 -10.45
N ASP A 8 -6.39 15.43 -11.15
CA ASP A 8 -5.12 16.13 -11.29
C ASP A 8 -4.49 15.86 -12.68
N HIS A 9 -3.17 16.02 -12.81
CA HIS A 9 -2.49 15.93 -14.10
C HIS A 9 -2.50 14.52 -14.70
N ASP A 10 -2.52 13.48 -13.86
CA ASP A 10 -2.47 12.08 -14.31
C ASP A 10 -3.75 11.30 -13.96
N THR A 11 -4.50 11.76 -12.96
CA THR A 11 -5.65 11.04 -12.43
C THR A 11 -6.94 11.63 -12.95
N TYR A 12 -7.78 10.76 -13.51
CA TYR A 12 -9.07 11.13 -14.07
C TYR A 12 -10.15 10.13 -13.67
N ALA A 13 -11.41 10.56 -13.79
CA ALA A 13 -12.58 9.75 -13.53
C ALA A 13 -13.61 9.91 -14.65
N LEU A 14 -14.29 8.82 -14.96
CA LEU A 14 -15.51 8.73 -15.74
C LEU A 14 -16.71 8.47 -14.80
N PRO A 15 -17.97 8.61 -15.25
CA PRO A 15 -19.14 8.38 -14.40
C PRO A 15 -19.12 7.05 -13.64
N GLU A 16 -18.58 5.98 -14.25
CA GLU A 16 -18.51 4.63 -13.67
C GLU A 16 -17.26 4.43 -12.79
N SER A 17 -16.27 5.33 -12.84
CA SER A 17 -14.98 5.13 -12.18
C SER A 17 -15.09 4.93 -10.67
N TYR A 18 -16.04 5.59 -10.01
CA TYR A 18 -16.26 5.40 -8.58
C TYR A 18 -16.75 3.98 -8.26
N GLU A 19 -17.71 3.47 -9.03
CA GLU A 19 -18.22 2.10 -8.83
C GLU A 19 -17.12 1.07 -9.11
N ILE A 20 -16.34 1.26 -10.18
CA ILE A 20 -15.22 0.38 -10.52
C ILE A 20 -14.14 0.42 -9.42
N ALA A 21 -13.82 1.61 -8.87
CA ALA A 21 -12.89 1.73 -7.75
C ALA A 21 -13.38 1.02 -6.48
N ARG A 22 -14.69 1.07 -6.20
CA ARG A 22 -15.30 0.31 -5.11
C ARG A 22 -15.20 -1.20 -5.31
N LEU A 23 -15.38 -1.69 -6.54
CA LEU A 23 -15.18 -3.10 -6.87
C LEU A 23 -13.73 -3.52 -6.67
N ALA A 24 -12.76 -2.69 -7.06
CA ALA A 24 -11.33 -2.93 -6.85
C ALA A 24 -10.98 -3.04 -5.35
N ALA A 25 -11.40 -2.06 -4.54
CA ALA A 25 -11.18 -2.08 -3.10
C ALA A 25 -11.94 -3.24 -2.42
N GLY A 26 -13.17 -3.51 -2.86
CA GLY A 26 -14.00 -4.61 -2.34
C GLY A 26 -13.42 -5.99 -2.62
N ALA A 27 -12.78 -6.19 -3.77
CA ALA A 27 -12.08 -7.44 -4.08
C ALA A 27 -10.87 -7.65 -3.14
N ALA A 28 -10.14 -6.59 -2.80
CA ALA A 28 -9.06 -6.66 -1.81
C ALA A 28 -9.58 -7.03 -0.42
N VAL A 29 -10.73 -6.48 -0.03
CA VAL A 29 -11.42 -6.85 1.22
C VAL A 29 -11.81 -8.33 1.20
N GLN A 30 -12.52 -8.79 0.17
CA GLN A 30 -12.97 -10.18 0.09
C GLN A 30 -11.82 -11.19 0.13
N ALA A 31 -10.71 -10.93 -0.56
CA ALA A 31 -9.54 -11.80 -0.51
C ALA A 31 -8.92 -11.83 0.89
N THR A 32 -8.85 -10.68 1.56
CA THR A 32 -8.37 -10.57 2.95
C THR A 32 -9.26 -11.37 3.90
N GLU A 33 -10.58 -11.21 3.82
CA GLU A 33 -11.54 -11.97 4.63
C GLU A 33 -11.47 -13.47 4.35
N ALA A 34 -11.29 -13.89 3.09
CA ALA A 34 -11.14 -15.30 2.74
C ALA A 34 -9.89 -15.92 3.39
N VAL A 35 -8.78 -15.18 3.46
CA VAL A 35 -7.57 -15.64 4.16
C VAL A 35 -7.78 -15.67 5.68
N LEU A 36 -8.31 -14.61 6.27
CA LEU A 36 -8.53 -14.51 7.73
C LEU A 36 -9.54 -15.53 8.25
N ASN A 37 -10.56 -15.86 7.46
CA ASN A 37 -11.56 -16.89 7.78
C ASN A 37 -11.13 -18.31 7.38
N GLN A 38 -9.86 -18.51 6.99
CA GLN A 38 -9.30 -19.81 6.62
C GLN A 38 -9.99 -20.49 5.42
N HIS A 39 -10.70 -19.74 4.58
CA HIS A 39 -11.23 -20.23 3.31
C HIS A 39 -10.15 -20.31 2.22
N ALA A 40 -9.05 -19.60 2.40
CA ALA A 40 -7.86 -19.66 1.55
C ALA A 40 -6.58 -19.53 2.40
N LYS A 41 -5.46 -20.05 1.89
CA LYS A 41 -4.14 -19.89 2.53
C LYS A 41 -3.46 -18.56 2.21
N ASN A 42 -3.76 -18.01 1.03
CA ASN A 42 -3.29 -16.73 0.51
C ASN A 42 -4.23 -16.28 -0.62
N GLY A 43 -4.05 -15.07 -1.13
CA GLY A 43 -4.86 -14.53 -2.23
C GLY A 43 -4.06 -13.59 -3.11
N LEU A 44 -4.40 -13.56 -4.41
CA LEU A 44 -3.92 -12.59 -5.39
C LEU A 44 -5.12 -11.81 -5.91
N VAL A 45 -5.03 -10.48 -5.88
CA VAL A 45 -6.13 -9.59 -6.23
C VAL A 45 -5.71 -8.77 -7.45
N VAL A 46 -6.18 -9.20 -8.63
CA VAL A 46 -5.86 -8.54 -9.90
C VAL A 46 -6.93 -7.50 -10.20
N VAL A 47 -6.69 -6.26 -9.77
CA VAL A 47 -7.69 -5.19 -9.83
C VAL A 47 -7.17 -3.97 -10.57
N ARG A 48 -8.12 -3.18 -11.10
CA ARG A 48 -7.90 -1.85 -11.66
C ARG A 48 -9.16 -1.02 -11.38
N PRO A 49 -9.06 0.24 -10.92
CA PRO A 49 -7.85 1.07 -10.75
C PRO A 49 -6.92 0.63 -9.58
N PRO A 50 -5.63 1.07 -9.61
CA PRO A 50 -4.68 0.85 -8.52
C PRO A 50 -5.05 1.68 -7.28
N GLY A 51 -4.25 1.58 -6.20
CA GLY A 51 -4.59 2.25 -4.93
C GLY A 51 -3.48 2.91 -4.12
N HIS A 52 -2.21 2.50 -4.21
CA HIS A 52 -1.19 2.88 -3.21
C HIS A 52 -0.84 4.37 -3.12
N HIS A 53 -1.19 5.18 -4.13
CA HIS A 53 -0.99 6.63 -4.13
C HIS A 53 -2.16 7.43 -3.54
N ALA A 54 -3.36 6.84 -3.46
CA ALA A 54 -4.52 7.54 -2.90
C ALA A 54 -4.32 7.75 -1.39
N THR A 55 -4.29 9.02 -0.96
CA THR A 55 -4.15 9.42 0.44
C THR A 55 -5.51 9.41 1.14
N ILE A 56 -5.55 9.80 2.43
CA ILE A 56 -6.82 9.89 3.16
C ILE A 56 -7.84 10.85 2.52
N ASN A 57 -7.36 11.88 1.81
CA ASN A 57 -8.19 12.99 1.31
C ASN A 57 -7.96 13.34 -0.17
N ARG A 58 -7.14 12.57 -0.90
CA ARG A 58 -6.77 12.87 -2.29
C ARG A 58 -6.58 11.61 -3.14
N ALA A 59 -7.23 11.60 -4.29
CA ALA A 59 -6.90 10.70 -5.40
C ALA A 59 -5.74 11.29 -6.23
N MET A 60 -4.78 10.46 -6.61
CA MET A 60 -3.57 10.82 -7.37
C MET A 60 -2.87 9.57 -7.92
N GLY A 61 -1.98 9.69 -8.92
CA GLY A 61 -1.20 8.57 -9.45
C GLY A 61 -2.09 7.44 -9.98
N PHE A 62 -3.17 7.81 -10.68
CA PHE A 62 -4.23 6.91 -11.17
C PHE A 62 -5.04 6.19 -10.07
N CYS A 63 -4.74 6.42 -8.79
CA CYS A 63 -5.38 5.77 -7.66
C CYS A 63 -6.57 6.61 -7.19
N LEU A 64 -7.78 6.03 -7.26
CA LEU A 64 -9.01 6.69 -6.80
C LEU A 64 -9.35 6.36 -5.35
N LEU A 65 -9.08 5.11 -4.94
CA LEU A 65 -9.24 4.61 -3.57
C LEU A 65 -8.01 3.79 -3.23
N ASN A 66 -7.58 3.82 -1.97
CA ASN A 66 -6.47 3.00 -1.53
C ASN A 66 -6.94 1.58 -1.17
N ASN A 67 -6.90 0.69 -2.17
CA ASN A 67 -7.41 -0.68 -2.08
C ASN A 67 -6.82 -1.45 -0.88
N ILE A 68 -5.50 -1.41 -0.70
CA ILE A 68 -4.81 -2.14 0.37
C ILE A 68 -5.09 -1.53 1.74
N ALA A 69 -5.18 -0.21 1.84
CA ALA A 69 -5.52 0.46 3.09
C ALA A 69 -6.96 0.18 3.53
N VAL A 70 -7.92 0.15 2.59
CA VAL A 70 -9.31 -0.24 2.89
C VAL A 70 -9.35 -1.67 3.43
N ALA A 71 -8.67 -2.61 2.78
CA ALA A 71 -8.60 -4.00 3.23
C ALA A 71 -7.91 -4.14 4.61
N ALA A 72 -6.80 -3.45 4.85
CA ALA A 72 -6.12 -3.44 6.15
C ALA A 72 -7.02 -2.87 7.27
N ARG A 73 -7.77 -1.80 6.99
CA ARG A 73 -8.72 -1.21 7.96
C ARG A 73 -9.88 -2.15 8.27
N VAL A 74 -10.36 -2.92 7.29
CA VAL A 74 -11.36 -3.97 7.53
C VAL A 74 -10.77 -5.09 8.40
N ALA A 75 -9.56 -5.55 8.10
CA ALA A 75 -8.86 -6.56 8.92
C ALA A 75 -8.71 -6.12 10.39
N GLN A 76 -8.29 -4.88 10.64
CA GLN A 76 -8.19 -4.35 12.01
C GLN A 76 -9.55 -4.22 12.70
N ARG A 77 -10.57 -3.67 12.02
CA ARG A 77 -11.85 -3.31 12.67
C ARG A 77 -12.80 -4.50 12.83
N VAL A 78 -12.82 -5.41 11.87
CA VAL A 78 -13.76 -6.54 11.82
C VAL A 78 -13.11 -7.81 12.36
N HIS A 79 -11.86 -8.06 12.00
CA HIS A 79 -11.13 -9.28 12.37
C HIS A 79 -10.13 -9.10 13.50
N GLN A 80 -10.02 -7.89 14.06
CA GLN A 80 -9.15 -7.59 15.20
C GLN A 80 -7.68 -7.96 14.96
N VAL A 81 -7.22 -7.89 13.70
CA VAL A 81 -5.80 -8.04 13.38
C VAL A 81 -5.08 -6.82 13.93
N GLU A 82 -4.13 -7.02 14.84
CA GLU A 82 -3.44 -5.94 15.55
C GLU A 82 -2.17 -5.50 14.82
N ARG A 83 -1.48 -6.43 14.15
CA ARG A 83 -0.21 -6.16 13.46
C ARG A 83 -0.26 -6.57 12.00
N ILE A 84 -0.38 -5.58 11.12
CA ILE A 84 -0.39 -5.77 9.66
C ILE A 84 0.93 -5.27 9.08
N LEU A 85 1.62 -6.11 8.31
CA LEU A 85 2.76 -5.67 7.49
C LEU A 85 2.28 -5.43 6.06
N ILE A 86 2.52 -4.23 5.54
CA ILE A 86 2.31 -3.92 4.12
C ILE A 86 3.68 -3.74 3.47
N VAL A 87 4.01 -4.60 2.50
CA VAL A 87 5.20 -4.46 1.66
C VAL A 87 4.76 -3.97 0.28
N ASP A 88 5.22 -2.80 -0.12
CA ASP A 88 4.96 -2.19 -1.41
C ASP A 88 6.23 -2.22 -2.27
N PHE A 89 6.20 -3.03 -3.33
CA PHE A 89 7.30 -3.13 -4.28
C PHE A 89 7.00 -2.50 -5.64
N ASP A 90 5.86 -1.82 -5.80
CA ASP A 90 5.66 -0.95 -6.96
C ASP A 90 6.84 0.03 -7.06
N VAL A 91 7.30 0.29 -8.29
CA VAL A 91 8.49 1.12 -8.53
C VAL A 91 8.34 2.55 -8.01
N HIS A 92 7.11 3.02 -7.81
CA HIS A 92 6.80 4.33 -7.23
C HIS A 92 6.58 4.24 -5.72
N HIS A 93 6.90 5.32 -5.01
CA HIS A 93 6.63 5.36 -3.58
C HIS A 93 5.12 5.32 -3.31
N GLY A 94 4.68 4.34 -2.51
CA GLY A 94 3.30 4.18 -2.02
C GLY A 94 2.85 5.25 -1.00
N ASN A 95 2.96 6.53 -1.39
CA ASN A 95 2.75 7.68 -0.52
C ASN A 95 1.36 7.76 0.11
N GLY A 96 0.34 7.21 -0.56
CA GLY A 96 -1.02 7.18 -0.04
C GLY A 96 -1.16 6.20 1.11
N THR A 97 -0.56 5.01 0.98
CA THR A 97 -0.51 4.02 2.06
C THR A 97 0.30 4.55 3.23
N GLN A 98 1.47 5.18 2.97
CA GLN A 98 2.24 5.86 4.01
C GLN A 98 1.39 6.90 4.75
N ASP A 99 0.73 7.82 4.04
CA ASP A 99 -0.12 8.87 4.63
C ASP A 99 -1.20 8.31 5.56
N ILE A 100 -1.93 7.27 5.11
CA ILE A 100 -3.06 6.69 5.87
C ILE A 100 -2.62 6.02 7.17
N PHE A 101 -1.40 5.49 7.23
CA PHE A 101 -0.89 4.73 8.38
C PHE A 101 0.24 5.44 9.13
N TYR A 102 0.61 6.68 8.77
CA TYR A 102 1.82 7.34 9.26
C TYR A 102 1.90 7.51 10.79
N ASN A 103 0.75 7.52 11.48
CA ASN A 103 0.64 7.61 12.93
C ASN A 103 0.12 6.31 13.60
N ASP A 104 0.08 5.19 12.87
CA ASP A 104 -0.54 3.95 13.32
C ASP A 104 0.49 2.81 13.50
N PRO A 105 0.82 2.41 14.75
CA PRO A 105 1.75 1.30 14.99
C PRO A 105 1.18 -0.07 14.63
N GLY A 106 -0.15 -0.18 14.46
CA GLY A 106 -0.82 -1.42 14.06
C GLY A 106 -0.62 -1.79 12.59
N VAL A 107 0.01 -0.89 11.81
CA VAL A 107 0.41 -1.16 10.43
C VAL A 107 1.86 -0.75 10.21
N TYR A 108 2.72 -1.73 9.95
CA TYR A 108 4.08 -1.45 9.48
C TYR A 108 4.06 -1.36 7.95
N PHE A 109 4.30 -0.16 7.41
CA PHE A 109 4.42 0.06 5.98
C PHE A 109 5.89 0.06 5.54
N ILE A 110 6.22 -0.74 4.53
CA ILE A 110 7.54 -0.78 3.90
C ILE A 110 7.37 -0.52 2.41
N SER A 111 8.13 0.41 1.85
CA SER A 111 8.13 0.68 0.41
C SER A 111 9.55 0.65 -0.16
N THR A 112 9.77 -0.22 -1.14
CA THR A 112 10.93 -0.12 -2.05
C THR A 112 10.49 0.65 -3.28
N HIS A 113 11.21 1.70 -3.66
CA HIS A 113 10.83 2.51 -4.82
C HIS A 113 12.04 3.19 -5.44
N GLN A 114 11.96 3.47 -6.74
CA GLN A 114 12.96 4.28 -7.40
C GLN A 114 12.92 5.72 -6.86
N SER A 115 14.07 6.31 -6.57
CA SER A 115 14.20 7.69 -6.13
C SER A 115 15.42 8.39 -6.76
N PRO A 116 15.28 9.62 -7.28
CA PRO A 116 14.03 10.39 -7.40
C PRO A 116 13.10 9.79 -8.47
N PHE A 117 11.82 9.69 -8.16
CA PHE A 117 10.76 9.32 -9.11
C PHE A 117 9.39 9.82 -8.64
N TYR A 118 8.28 9.28 -9.11
CA TYR A 118 6.95 9.70 -8.66
C TYR A 118 6.69 9.27 -7.19
N PRO A 119 6.10 10.14 -6.34
CA PRO A 119 5.72 11.54 -6.56
C PRO A 119 6.75 12.55 -6.04
N GLY A 120 7.99 12.14 -5.79
CA GLY A 120 9.02 12.97 -5.14
C GLY A 120 9.00 12.93 -3.61
N THR A 121 8.43 11.87 -3.05
CA THR A 121 8.40 11.56 -1.60
C THR A 121 9.01 10.17 -1.36
N GLY A 122 9.00 9.67 -0.11
CA GLY A 122 9.61 8.38 0.22
C GLY A 122 11.05 8.52 0.72
N TYR A 123 11.35 9.62 1.42
CA TYR A 123 12.67 9.85 1.96
C TYR A 123 12.96 8.86 3.11
N ILE A 124 14.22 8.47 3.24
CA ILE A 124 14.66 7.46 4.22
C ILE A 124 14.42 7.89 5.68
N ASP A 125 14.31 9.20 5.94
CA ASP A 125 14.05 9.80 7.25
C ASP A 125 12.55 9.94 7.57
N GLN A 126 11.66 9.54 6.66
CA GLN A 126 10.21 9.50 6.89
C GLN A 126 9.84 8.17 7.56
N THR A 127 9.95 8.12 8.89
CA THR A 127 9.80 6.87 9.67
C THR A 127 8.46 6.70 10.38
N GLY A 128 7.50 7.61 10.14
CA GLY A 128 6.25 7.69 10.88
C GLY A 128 6.25 8.89 11.84
N ILE A 129 5.14 9.08 12.55
CA ILE A 129 4.98 10.12 13.58
C ILE A 129 4.19 9.58 14.77
N GLY A 130 4.34 10.24 15.92
CA GLY A 130 3.51 9.97 17.09
C GLY A 130 3.59 8.50 17.52
N ALA A 131 2.44 7.82 17.54
CA ALA A 131 2.41 6.40 17.90
C ALA A 131 2.98 5.50 16.79
N GLY A 132 2.97 5.98 15.53
CA GLY A 132 3.49 5.27 14.36
C GLY A 132 4.97 5.49 14.09
N ASP A 133 5.71 6.22 14.94
CA ASP A 133 7.15 6.40 14.76
C ASP A 133 7.87 5.03 14.79
N GLY A 134 8.67 4.78 13.76
CA GLY A 134 9.36 3.50 13.53
C GLY A 134 8.53 2.46 12.74
N TYR A 135 7.28 2.77 12.36
CA TYR A 135 6.39 1.88 11.61
C TYR A 135 6.17 2.30 10.15
N THR A 136 7.06 3.15 9.63
CA THR A 136 7.24 3.39 8.19
C THR A 136 8.71 3.15 7.84
N LEU A 137 8.96 2.39 6.78
CA LEU A 137 10.31 2.14 6.26
C LEU A 137 10.34 2.38 4.75
N ASN A 138 10.94 3.51 4.36
CA ASN A 138 11.22 3.80 2.97
C ASN A 138 12.61 3.31 2.57
N ILE A 139 12.68 2.64 1.43
CA ILE A 139 13.90 2.14 0.83
C ILE A 139 14.03 2.78 -0.57
N PRO A 140 14.43 4.07 -0.63
CA PRO A 140 14.63 4.76 -1.89
C PRO A 140 15.85 4.18 -2.61
N MET A 141 15.64 3.65 -3.81
CA MET A 141 16.64 2.98 -4.63
C MET A 141 17.00 3.83 -5.86
N PRO A 142 18.28 3.88 -6.29
CA PRO A 142 18.62 4.48 -7.57
C PRO A 142 17.87 3.82 -8.75
N GLY A 143 17.73 4.52 -9.87
CA GLY A 143 17.20 3.91 -11.09
C GLY A 143 18.15 2.85 -11.67
N GLY A 144 17.59 1.80 -12.27
CA GLY A 144 18.36 0.74 -12.93
C GLY A 144 18.74 -0.45 -12.04
N GLN A 145 18.19 -0.54 -10.83
CA GLN A 145 18.39 -1.67 -9.94
C GLN A 145 17.57 -2.88 -10.38
N GLY A 146 18.17 -4.06 -10.36
CA GLY A 146 17.54 -5.32 -10.79
C GLY A 146 17.45 -6.35 -9.67
N ASP A 147 17.21 -7.61 -10.07
CA ASP A 147 16.87 -8.72 -9.18
C ASP A 147 17.85 -8.91 -8.01
N GLU A 148 19.16 -8.83 -8.23
CA GLU A 148 20.17 -9.01 -7.18
C GLU A 148 20.06 -7.94 -6.08
N ASN A 149 19.79 -6.70 -6.46
CA ASN A 149 19.64 -5.61 -5.51
C ASN A 149 18.34 -5.73 -4.72
N TYR A 150 17.24 -6.10 -5.40
CA TYR A 150 15.97 -6.35 -4.71
C TYR A 150 16.09 -7.55 -3.77
N ALA A 151 16.73 -8.65 -4.19
CA ALA A 151 16.97 -9.82 -3.33
C ALA A 151 17.72 -9.42 -2.05
N ALA A 152 18.80 -8.64 -2.16
CA ALA A 152 19.53 -8.14 -1.00
C ALA A 152 18.66 -7.25 -0.10
N VAL A 153 17.84 -6.36 -0.66
CA VAL A 153 16.89 -5.54 0.11
C VAL A 153 15.88 -6.41 0.86
N PHE A 154 15.35 -7.45 0.23
CA PHE A 154 14.42 -8.37 0.86
C PHE A 154 15.08 -9.16 2.00
N ASP A 155 16.27 -9.72 1.77
CA ASP A 155 16.97 -10.58 2.73
C ASP A 155 17.58 -9.79 3.90
N GLU A 156 18.16 -8.61 3.64
CA GLU A 156 18.92 -7.85 4.63
C GLU A 156 18.07 -6.79 5.36
N ILE A 157 16.95 -6.34 4.77
CA ILE A 157 16.15 -5.24 5.31
C ILE A 157 14.71 -5.70 5.60
N ILE A 158 13.96 -6.12 4.58
CA ILE A 158 12.52 -6.39 4.72
C ILE A 158 12.25 -7.60 5.61
N TYR A 159 12.96 -8.71 5.40
CA TYR A 159 12.78 -9.93 6.19
C TYR A 159 13.14 -9.73 7.67
N PRO A 160 14.28 -9.10 8.04
CA PRO A 160 14.57 -8.75 9.42
C PRO A 160 13.53 -7.81 10.05
N ALA A 161 13.04 -6.82 9.29
CA ALA A 161 11.98 -5.91 9.75
C ALA A 161 10.69 -6.67 10.05
N ALA A 162 10.24 -7.54 9.14
CA ALA A 162 9.08 -8.41 9.33
C ALA A 162 9.25 -9.35 10.54
N LYS A 163 10.44 -9.94 10.72
CA LYS A 163 10.77 -10.77 11.88
C LYS A 163 10.69 -10.01 13.20
N ARG A 164 11.10 -8.74 13.23
CA ARG A 164 10.98 -7.92 14.45
C ARG A 164 9.54 -7.55 14.73
N TYR A 165 8.76 -7.24 13.70
CA TYR A 165 7.38 -6.79 13.84
C TYR A 165 6.39 -7.92 14.18
N GLN A 166 6.68 -9.16 13.77
CA GLN A 166 5.80 -10.32 13.99
C GLN A 166 4.35 -10.06 13.50
N PRO A 167 4.16 -9.77 12.20
CA PRO A 167 2.84 -9.49 11.65
C PRO A 167 1.93 -10.71 11.73
N GLU A 168 0.64 -10.45 11.97
CA GLU A 168 -0.44 -11.43 11.91
C GLU A 168 -1.00 -11.57 10.50
N LEU A 169 -0.88 -10.50 9.70
CA LEU A 169 -1.23 -10.46 8.30
C LEU A 169 -0.13 -9.74 7.52
N ILE A 170 0.29 -10.33 6.40
CA ILE A 170 1.18 -9.69 5.42
C ILE A 170 0.34 -9.38 4.19
N MET A 171 0.40 -8.13 3.74
CA MET A 171 -0.24 -7.64 2.53
C MET A 171 0.83 -7.08 1.60
N VAL A 172 0.62 -7.21 0.30
CA VAL A 172 1.60 -6.80 -0.71
C VAL A 172 0.94 -5.90 -1.74
N SER A 173 1.50 -4.72 -1.96
CA SER A 173 1.22 -3.89 -3.14
C SER A 173 2.26 -4.25 -4.21
N ALA A 174 1.77 -4.65 -5.38
CA ALA A 174 2.52 -5.31 -6.45
C ALA A 174 2.11 -4.78 -7.83
#